data_AF-A0A9P6XN90-F1
#
_entry.id   AF-A0A9P6XN90-F1
#
_cell.length_a   1.000
_cell.length_b   1.000
_cell.length_c   1.000
_cell.angle_alpha   90.00
_cell.angle_beta   90.00
_cell.angle_gamma   90.00
#
_symmetry.space_group_name_H-M   'P 1'
#
loop_
_entity.id
_entity.type
_entity.pdbx_description
1 polymer ?
#
loop_
_entity_poly.entity_id
_entity_poly.type
_entity_poly.pdbx_seq_one_letter_code
_entity_poly.pdbx_strand_id
1 'polypeptide(L)'
;MRQISLRFVPTAILSRQVAVIRETPSHAALIVNLPGQPKSIRETLEGLKGEDGAVLVPGIFAAIPYCLDLIGGPYAETQPDVIDAFRPKSARRAAQS
;
A
#
# COMPACT_ATOMS: atom_id res chain seq x y z
N MET A 1 1.08 8.27 2.54
CA MET A 1 2.33 8.56 1.77
C MET A 1 3.19 9.61 2.46
N ARG A 2 2.84 10.91 2.47
CA ARG A 2 3.69 11.96 3.08
C ARG A 2 4.16 11.66 4.51
N GLN A 3 3.27 11.20 5.39
CA GLN A 3 3.60 10.82 6.77
C GLN A 3 4.62 9.67 6.87
N ILE A 4 4.55 8.70 5.94
CA ILE A 4 5.53 7.61 5.85
C ILE A 4 6.87 8.21 5.43
N SER A 5 6.88 8.98 4.33
CA SER A 5 8.09 9.61 3.79
C SER A 5 8.75 10.61 4.76
N LEU A 6 7.98 11.24 5.65
CA LEU A 6 8.48 12.17 6.68
C LEU A 6 9.41 11.51 7.70
N ARG A 7 9.36 10.18 7.84
CA ARG A 7 10.32 9.44 8.66
C ARG A 7 11.72 9.39 8.05
N PHE A 8 11.84 9.65 6.75
CA PHE A 8 13.08 9.53 6.00
C PHE A 8 13.61 10.88 5.52
N VAL A 9 12.73 11.79 5.08
CA VAL A 9 13.11 13.12 4.57
C VAL A 9 12.14 14.20 5.04
N PRO A 10 12.61 15.31 5.64
CA PRO A 10 11.74 16.37 6.15
C PRO A 10 11.00 17.12 5.02
N THR A 11 11.57 17.15 3.81
CA THR A 11 10.96 17.76 2.63
C THR A 11 9.79 16.94 2.05
N ALA A 12 9.47 15.77 2.62
CA ALA A 12 8.31 14.97 2.22
C ALA A 12 6.99 15.75 2.28
N ILE A 13 6.91 16.81 3.09
CA ILE A 13 5.74 17.72 3.13
C ILE A 13 5.45 18.39 1.78
N LEU A 14 6.47 18.60 0.94
CA LEU A 14 6.34 19.29 -0.34
C LEU A 14 5.80 18.39 -1.46
N SER A 15 5.75 17.08 -1.22
CA SER A 15 5.22 16.12 -2.19
C SER A 15 3.77 16.42 -2.53
N ARG A 16 3.42 16.41 -3.82
CA ARG A 16 2.04 16.58 -4.31
C ARG A 16 1.37 15.26 -4.70
N GLN A 17 1.91 14.14 -4.21
CA GLN A 17 1.34 12.82 -4.47
C GLN A 17 -0.13 12.75 -4.03
N VAL A 18 -0.90 12.04 -4.85
CA VAL A 18 -2.30 11.70 -4.61
C VAL A 18 -2.51 10.24 -4.98
N ALA A 19 -3.60 9.68 -4.48
CA ALA A 19 -4.16 8.43 -4.95
C ALA A 19 -5.61 8.68 -5.36
N VAL A 20 -6.02 8.16 -6.50
CA VAL A 20 -7.37 8.37 -7.06
C VAL A 20 -7.93 7.05 -7.60
N ILE A 21 -9.25 6.94 -7.61
CA ILE A 21 -9.94 5.90 -8.35
C ILE A 21 -10.40 6.52 -9.67
N ARG A 22 -10.10 5.85 -10.78
CA ARG A 22 -10.63 6.18 -12.10
C ARG A 22 -11.51 5.05 -12.57
N GLU A 23 -12.78 5.35 -12.77
CA GLU A 23 -13.75 4.39 -13.29
C GLU A 23 -13.82 4.45 -14.82
N THR A 24 -14.09 3.30 -15.42
CA THR A 24 -14.37 3.10 -16.84
C THR A 24 -15.64 2.23 -16.96
N PRO A 25 -16.27 2.14 -18.14
CA PRO A 25 -17.44 1.27 -18.31
C PRO A 25 -17.20 -0.21 -17.98
N SER A 26 -15.94 -0.69 -17.99
CA SER A 26 -15.61 -2.10 -17.77
C SER A 26 -14.96 -2.40 -16.41
N HIS A 27 -14.30 -1.42 -15.78
CA HIS A 27 -13.59 -1.62 -14.51
C HIS A 27 -13.27 -0.28 -13.83
N ALA A 28 -12.92 -0.35 -12.56
CA ALA A 28 -12.31 0.74 -11.81
C ALA A 28 -10.81 0.48 -11.57
N ALA A 29 -10.00 1.54 -11.61
CA ALA A 29 -8.55 1.45 -11.38
C ALA A 29 -8.12 2.38 -10.24
N LEU A 30 -7.34 1.84 -9.31
CA LEU A 30 -6.60 2.64 -8.33
C LEU A 30 -5.30 3.16 -8.97
N ILE A 31 -5.10 4.48 -8.94
CA ILE A 31 -3.89 5.14 -9.44
C ILE A 31 -3.20 5.81 -8.26
N VAL A 32 -1.92 5.53 -8.05
CA VAL A 32 -1.13 6.05 -6.92
C VAL A 32 0.16 6.68 -7.42
N ASN A 33 0.42 7.93 -7.04
CA ASN A 33 1.67 8.61 -7.35
C ASN A 33 2.75 8.22 -6.33
N LEU A 34 3.87 7.68 -6.81
CA LEU A 34 5.02 7.29 -5.97
C LEU A 34 6.19 8.29 -6.09
N PRO A 35 7.19 8.23 -5.20
CA PRO A 35 8.40 9.05 -5.32
C PRO A 35 9.23 8.66 -6.54
N GLY A 36 10.18 9.49 -6.95
CA GLY A 36 11.09 9.18 -8.07
C GLY A 36 12.30 8.33 -7.70
N GLN A 37 12.74 8.36 -6.44
CA GLN A 37 13.92 7.60 -6.00
C GLN A 37 13.55 6.15 -5.66
N PRO A 38 14.27 5.13 -6.17
CA PRO A 38 13.97 3.72 -5.92
C PRO A 38 13.86 3.34 -4.44
N LYS A 39 14.74 3.89 -3.61
CA LYS A 39 14.70 3.70 -2.16
C LYS A 39 13.38 4.21 -1.56
N SER A 40 12.98 5.43 -1.89
CA SER A 40 11.74 6.03 -1.39
C SER A 40 10.48 5.36 -1.96
N ILE A 41 10.54 4.78 -3.16
CA ILE A 41 9.48 3.93 -3.70
C ILE A 41 9.26 2.73 -2.77
N ARG A 42 10.33 1.99 -2.47
CA ARG A 42 10.28 0.83 -1.57
C ARG A 42 9.76 1.21 -0.19
N GLU A 43 10.33 2.24 0.43
CA GLU A 43 9.92 2.73 1.75
C GLU A 43 8.45 3.17 1.79
N THR A 44 7.93 3.76 0.70
CA THR A 44 6.52 4.16 0.64
C THR A 44 5.59 2.95 0.52
N LEU A 45 5.97 1.94 -0.28
CA LEU A 45 5.18 0.74 -0.53
C LEU A 45 5.20 -0.25 0.64
N GLU A 46 6.39 -0.57 1.15
CA GLU A 46 6.62 -1.57 2.21
C GLU A 46 6.51 -0.97 3.62
N GLY A 47 6.80 0.33 3.76
CA GLY A 47 6.80 1.02 5.05
C GLY A 47 8.18 0.99 5.73
N LEU A 48 8.18 1.16 7.05
CA LEU A 48 9.38 1.14 7.88
C LEU A 48 9.32 -0.07 8.83
N LYS A 49 10.34 -0.92 8.78
CA LYS A 49 10.59 -2.00 9.74
C LYS A 49 11.70 -1.59 10.71
N GLY A 50 11.57 -1.97 11.97
CA GLY A 50 12.60 -1.83 12.99
C GLY A 50 13.71 -2.87 12.81
N GLU A 51 14.77 -2.75 13.63
CA GLU A 51 15.90 -3.70 13.61
C GLU A 51 15.49 -5.12 14.03
N ASP A 52 14.43 -5.24 14.81
CA ASP A 52 13.77 -6.48 15.23
C ASP A 52 12.79 -7.03 14.18
N GLY A 53 12.66 -6.37 13.03
CA GLY A 53 11.69 -6.71 11.99
C GLY A 53 10.26 -6.25 12.27
N ALA A 54 10.00 -5.58 13.40
CA ALA A 54 8.67 -5.07 13.72
C ALA A 54 8.27 -3.95 12.76
N VAL A 55 7.03 -3.97 12.27
CA VAL A 55 6.52 -2.91 11.41
C VAL A 55 6.26 -1.66 12.26
N LEU A 56 7.12 -0.65 12.13
CA LEU A 56 6.99 0.63 12.83
C LEU A 56 5.99 1.55 12.14
N VAL A 57 5.98 1.53 10.80
CA VAL A 57 5.03 2.27 9.98
C VAL A 57 4.59 1.36 8.84
N PRO A 58 3.29 1.03 8.73
CA PRO A 58 2.81 0.21 7.62
C PRO A 58 2.99 0.96 6.31
N GLY A 59 3.52 0.25 5.31
CA GLY A 59 3.57 0.73 3.94
C GLY A 59 2.19 0.87 3.32
N ILE A 60 2.06 1.72 2.29
CA ILE A 60 0.74 1.93 1.68
C ILE A 60 0.19 0.66 1.03
N PHE A 61 1.07 -0.27 0.62
CA PHE A 61 0.68 -1.45 -0.13
C PHE A 61 -0.12 -2.43 0.73
N ALA A 62 0.01 -2.38 2.06
CA ALA A 62 -0.78 -3.19 2.98
C ALA A 62 -2.30 -2.97 2.83
N ALA A 63 -2.72 -1.79 2.36
CA ALA A 63 -4.13 -1.47 2.12
C ALA A 63 -4.60 -1.67 0.68
N ILE A 64 -3.67 -1.84 -0.28
CA ILE A 64 -4.00 -1.89 -1.71
C ILE A 64 -4.84 -3.12 -2.08
N PRO A 65 -4.51 -4.35 -1.64
CA PRO A 65 -5.31 -5.53 -1.96
C PRO A 65 -6.79 -5.40 -1.57
N TYR A 66 -7.08 -4.89 -0.37
CA TYR A 66 -8.46 -4.67 0.05
C TYR A 66 -9.13 -3.52 -0.72
N CYS A 67 -8.38 -2.48 -1.10
CA CYS A 67 -8.89 -1.45 -1.99
C CYS A 67 -9.29 -2.02 -3.35
N LEU A 68 -8.51 -2.97 -3.90
CA LEU A 68 -8.87 -3.68 -5.14
C LEU A 68 -10.16 -4.49 -4.97
N ASP A 69 -10.33 -5.19 -3.84
CA ASP A 69 -11.58 -5.91 -3.54
C ASP A 69 -12.79 -4.96 -3.58
N LEU A 70 -12.65 -3.78 -2.97
CA LEU A 70 -13.74 -2.79 -2.85
C LEU A 70 -14.13 -2.14 -4.18
N ILE A 71 -13.21 -2.05 -5.15
CA ILE A 71 -13.49 -1.48 -6.47
C ILE A 71 -13.86 -2.55 -7.51
N GLY A 72 -14.14 -3.78 -7.07
CA GLY A 72 -14.52 -4.90 -7.96
C GLY A 72 -13.34 -5.50 -8.74
N GLY A 73 -12.11 -5.27 -8.28
CA GLY A 73 -10.90 -5.83 -8.84
C GLY A 73 -10.66 -7.30 -8.43
N PRO A 74 -9.55 -7.90 -8.92
CA PRO A 74 -9.16 -9.24 -8.52
C PRO A 74 -8.73 -9.28 -7.05
N TYR A 75 -8.94 -10.43 -6.41
CA TYR A 75 -8.46 -10.68 -5.06
C TYR A 75 -6.94 -10.89 -5.08
N ALA A 76 -6.20 -9.85 -4.74
CA ALA A 76 -4.74 -9.89 -4.69
C ALA A 76 -4.23 -10.40 -3.33
N GLU A 77 -3.17 -11.20 -3.35
CA GLU A 77 -2.45 -11.66 -2.16
C GLU A 77 -1.01 -11.12 -2.16
N THR A 78 -0.40 -11.08 -0.99
CA THR A 78 0.98 -10.59 -0.79
C THR A 78 1.80 -11.62 -0.05
N GLN A 79 3.13 -11.56 -0.20
CA GLN A 79 4.05 -12.33 0.61
C GLN A 79 4.15 -11.70 2.00
N PRO A 80 3.70 -12.35 3.08
CA PRO A 80 3.62 -11.74 4.41
C PRO A 80 4.96 -11.23 4.95
N ASP A 81 6.06 -11.92 4.62
CA ASP A 81 7.43 -11.52 5.02
C ASP A 81 7.84 -10.17 4.41
N VAL A 82 7.31 -9.84 3.23
CA VAL A 82 7.51 -8.56 2.57
C VAL A 82 6.51 -7.54 3.12
N ILE A 83 5.21 -7.83 2.97
CA ILE A 83 4.12 -6.98 3.44
C ILE A 83 2.86 -7.81 3.71
N ASP A 84 2.30 -7.64 4.90
CA ASP A 84 1.03 -8.24 5.28
C ASP A 84 -0.15 -7.37 4.76
N ALA A 85 -0.99 -7.95 3.93
CA ALA A 85 -2.15 -7.28 3.37
C ALA A 85 -3.30 -7.23 4.38
N PHE A 86 -3.63 -6.04 4.84
CA PHE A 86 -4.74 -5.85 5.77
C PHE A 86 -6.07 -6.13 5.08
N ARG A 87 -6.88 -7.00 5.70
CA ARG A 87 -8.31 -7.21 5.40
C ARG A 87 -9.13 -7.36 6.67
N PRO A 88 -10.34 -6.78 6.75
CA PRO A 88 -11.28 -7.06 7.83
C PRO A 88 -11.70 -8.53 7.81
N LYS A 89 -12.12 -9.07 8.96
CA LYS A 89 -12.48 -10.49 9.10
C LYS A 89 -13.49 -10.99 8.07
N SER A 90 -14.46 -10.14 7.71
CA SER A 90 -15.51 -10.45 6.73
C SER A 90 -15.02 -10.54 5.28
N ALA A 91 -13.87 -9.93 4.95
CA ALA A 91 -13.34 -9.90 3.59
C ALA A 91 -12.22 -10.92 3.35
N ARG A 92 -11.83 -11.69 4.37
CA ARG A 92 -10.80 -12.73 4.25
C ARG A 92 -11.43 -13.96 3.60
N ARG A 93 -10.83 -14.45 2.52
CA ARG A 93 -11.16 -15.76 1.97
C ARG A 93 -10.65 -16.85 2.91
N ALA A 94 -11.39 -17.95 3.00
CA ALA A 94 -10.88 -19.16 3.65
C ALA A 94 -9.62 -19.61 2.92
N ALA A 95 -8.57 -19.95 3.67
CA ALA A 95 -7.36 -20.52 3.07
C ALA A 95 -7.76 -21.77 2.30
N GLN A 96 -7.46 -21.81 1.00
CA GLN A 96 -7.61 -23.03 0.22
C GLN A 96 -6.53 -24.01 0.71
N SER A 97 -6.97 -25.08 1.34
CA SER A 97 -6.16 -26.22 1.81
C SER A 97 -5.59 -27.02 0.65
#